data_AF-A0A3M1L9P3-F1
#
_entry.id   AF-A0A3M1L9P3-F1
#
_cell.length_a   1.000
_cell.length_b   1.000
_cell.length_c   1.000
_cell.angle_alpha   90.00
_cell.angle_beta   90.00
_cell.angle_gamma   90.00
#
_symmetry.space_group_name_H-M   'P 1'
#
loop_
_entity.id
_entity.type
_entity.pdbx_description
1 polymer ?
#
loop_
_entity_poly.entity_id
_entity_poly.type
_entity_poly.pdbx_seq_one_letter_code
_entity_poly.pdbx_strand_id
1 'polypeptide(L)'
;MSKLRPKIIVLDDDPTGSQTVHSCLLLTRWDVSTLKVGLTDECDIFFILTNTRSMSPALAEQVTKEVCQNLQKALAQTGIKDFLVVSRSDST
;
A
#
# COMPACT_ATOMS: atom_id res chain seq x y z
N MET A 1 0.84 -17.58 23.17
CA MET A 1 0.58 -17.49 21.72
C MET A 1 0.84 -16.06 21.29
N SER A 2 1.81 -15.83 20.41
CA SER A 2 2.06 -14.50 19.84
C SER A 2 0.84 -14.10 19.00
N LYS A 3 0.25 -12.95 19.30
CA LYS A 3 -0.83 -12.37 18.50
C LYS A 3 -0.25 -12.11 17.10
N LEU A 4 -0.81 -12.74 16.06
CA LEU A 4 -0.47 -12.39 14.67
C LEU A 4 -0.72 -10.89 14.52
N ARG A 5 0.28 -10.16 14.03
CA ARG A 5 0.12 -8.74 13.72
C ARG A 5 -0.47 -8.64 12.31
N PRO A 6 -1.51 -7.83 12.10
CA PRO A 6 -2.08 -7.66 10.77
C PRO A 6 -1.05 -7.05 9.83
N LYS A 7 -1.10 -7.41 8.54
CA LYS A 7 -0.30 -6.76 7.51
C LYS A 7 -0.83 -5.34 7.26
N ILE A 8 0.00 -4.32 7.42
CA ILE A 8 -0.34 -2.91 7.23
C ILE A 8 0.08 -2.49 5.83
N ILE A 9 -0.88 -1.97 5.08
CA ILE A 9 -0.71 -1.57 3.67
C ILE A 9 -1.02 -0.08 3.60
N VAL A 10 -0.01 0.75 3.39
CA VAL A 10 -0.17 2.20 3.36
C VAL A 10 -0.25 2.69 1.92
N LEU A 11 -1.33 3.38 1.56
CA LEU A 11 -1.41 4.19 0.34
C LEU A 11 -0.88 5.58 0.67
N ASP A 12 0.26 5.95 0.07
CA ASP A 12 0.92 7.23 0.32
C ASP A 12 0.83 8.10 -0.94
N ASP A 13 0.16 9.26 -0.81
CA ASP A 13 -0.04 10.18 -1.93
C ASP A 13 1.15 11.12 -2.18
N ASP A 14 2.15 11.11 -1.30
CA ASP A 14 3.36 11.95 -1.37
C ASP A 14 4.63 11.20 -0.91
N PRO A 15 5.72 11.21 -1.71
CA PRO A 15 6.98 10.55 -1.36
C PRO A 15 7.78 11.21 -0.22
N THR A 16 7.44 12.44 0.20
CA THR A 16 8.17 13.16 1.26
C THR A 16 8.03 12.49 2.63
N GLY A 17 6.94 11.75 2.83
CA GLY A 17 6.62 11.09 4.08
C GLY A 17 7.24 9.71 4.29
N SER A 18 7.78 9.07 3.25
CA SER A 18 8.31 7.69 3.28
C SER A 18 9.80 7.62 3.67
N GLN A 19 10.44 8.77 3.87
CA GLN A 19 11.90 8.90 4.10
C GLN A 19 12.36 8.57 5.54
N THR A 20 11.44 8.27 6.45
CA THR A 20 11.73 8.04 7.88
C THR A 20 11.41 6.63 8.38
N VAL A 21 11.01 5.71 7.51
CA VAL A 21 10.70 4.33 7.89
C VAL A 21 11.84 3.40 7.47
N HIS A 22 12.65 2.97 8.43
CA HIS A 22 13.66 1.94 8.20
C HIS A 22 13.00 0.55 8.21
N SER A 23 13.46 -0.32 7.31
CA SER A 23 13.04 -1.73 7.24
C SER A 23 11.58 -1.96 6.85
N CYS A 24 11.11 -1.31 5.78
CA CYS A 24 9.87 -1.70 5.10
C CYS A 24 9.93 -1.34 3.61
N LEU A 25 9.17 -2.04 2.78
CA LEU A 25 9.16 -1.80 1.33
C LEU A 25 8.36 -0.55 0.96
N LEU A 26 8.89 0.21 0.00
CA LEU A 26 8.20 1.26 -0.73
C LEU A 26 7.99 0.80 -2.18
N LEU A 27 6.76 0.48 -2.54
CA LEU A 27 6.38 0.07 -3.87
C LEU A 27 5.97 1.29 -4.70
N THR A 28 6.63 1.51 -5.82
CA THR A 28 6.30 2.58 -6.78
C THR A 28 5.40 2.09 -7.92
N ARG A 29 4.92 0.85 -7.82
CA ARG A 29 4.03 0.18 -8.77
C ARG A 29 3.03 -0.69 -8.00
N TRP A 30 1.86 -0.89 -8.57
CA TRP A 30 0.76 -1.65 -7.97
C TRP A 30 0.19 -2.70 -8.92
N ASP A 31 1.00 -3.23 -9.84
CA ASP A 31 0.63 -4.46 -10.53
C ASP A 31 0.61 -5.64 -9.52
N VAL A 32 -0.19 -6.66 -9.81
CA VAL A 32 -0.43 -7.78 -8.88
C VAL A 32 0.88 -8.48 -8.48
N SER A 33 1.87 -8.56 -9.37
CA SER A 33 3.13 -9.23 -9.06
C SER A 33 3.97 -8.43 -8.06
N THR A 34 4.05 -7.11 -8.24
CA THR A 34 4.72 -6.20 -7.30
C THR A 34 4.03 -6.18 -5.94
N LEU A 35 2.69 -6.15 -5.92
CA LEU A 35 1.93 -6.16 -4.66
C LEU A 35 2.15 -7.45 -3.88
N LYS A 36 2.30 -8.60 -4.56
CA LYS A 36 2.63 -9.87 -3.90
C LYS A 36 3.96 -9.81 -3.18
N VAL A 37 4.97 -9.14 -3.74
CA VAL A 37 6.27 -8.95 -3.08
C VAL A 37 6.08 -8.23 -1.74
N GLY A 38 5.34 -7.12 -1.70
CA GLY A 38 5.05 -6.40 -0.46
C GLY A 38 4.23 -7.22 0.54
N LEU A 39 3.25 -7.98 0.05
CA LEU A 39 2.41 -8.84 0.88
C LEU A 39 3.16 -10.01 1.51
N THR A 40 4.15 -10.58 0.82
CA THR A 40 4.94 -11.72 1.33
C THR A 40 6.24 -11.31 2.02
N ASP A 41 6.52 -10.01 2.10
CA ASP A 41 7.71 -9.50 2.80
C ASP A 41 7.65 -9.83 4.30
N GLU A 42 8.82 -9.98 4.92
CA GLU A 42 8.95 -10.25 6.36
C GLU A 42 8.40 -9.10 7.22
N CYS A 43 8.44 -7.87 6.69
CA CYS A 43 7.92 -6.70 7.38
C CYS A 43 6.40 -6.74 7.38
N ASP A 44 5.81 -6.49 8.55
CA ASP A 44 4.35 -6.42 8.69
C ASP A 44 3.76 -5.15 8.07
N ILE A 45 4.58 -4.23 7.53
CA ILE A 45 4.15 -2.98 6.91
C ILE A 45 4.87 -2.76 5.58
N PHE A 46 4.15 -2.24 4.58
CA PHE A 46 4.74 -1.68 3.36
C PHE A 46 3.90 -0.53 2.81
N PHE A 47 4.51 0.26 1.94
CA PHE A 47 3.94 1.45 1.34
C PHE A 47 3.73 1.25 -0.16
N ILE A 48 2.64 1.80 -0.69
CA ILE A 48 2.38 1.94 -2.11
C ILE A 48 2.34 3.44 -2.38
N LEU A 49 3.33 3.94 -3.11
CA LEU A 49 3.40 5.33 -3.51
C LEU A 49 2.48 5.56 -4.70
N THR A 50 1.34 6.20 -4.46
CA THR A 50 0.39 6.58 -5.52
C THR A 50 0.79 7.89 -6.19
N ASN A 51 1.52 8.75 -5.47
CA ASN A 51 1.97 10.07 -5.92
C ASN A 51 0.82 10.95 -6.46
N THR A 52 -0.35 10.84 -5.82
CA THR A 52 -1.60 11.47 -6.27
C THR A 52 -1.78 12.91 -5.75
N ARG A 53 -0.90 13.43 -4.90
CA ARG A 53 -1.06 14.77 -4.26
C ARG A 53 -1.25 15.92 -5.25
N SER A 54 -0.51 15.92 -6.36
CA SER A 54 -0.61 16.97 -7.40
C SER A 54 -1.62 16.65 -8.51
N MET A 55 -2.34 15.54 -8.41
CA MET A 55 -3.31 15.11 -9.42
C MET A 55 -4.68 15.75 -9.18
N SER A 56 -5.50 15.80 -10.23
CA SER A 56 -6.90 16.18 -10.07
C SER A 56 -7.64 15.13 -9.21
N PRO A 57 -8.72 15.52 -8.50
CA PRO A 57 -9.50 14.57 -7.70
C PRO A 57 -9.98 13.35 -8.50
N ALA A 58 -10.37 13.54 -9.76
CA ALA A 58 -10.82 12.46 -10.63
C ALA A 58 -9.68 11.46 -10.96
N LEU A 59 -8.47 11.97 -11.20
CA LEU A 59 -7.32 11.10 -11.46
C LEU A 59 -6.86 10.38 -10.20
N ALA A 60 -6.85 11.07 -9.05
CA ALA A 60 -6.54 10.45 -7.75
C ALA A 60 -7.54 9.33 -7.41
N GLU A 61 -8.84 9.54 -7.67
CA GLU A 61 -9.87 8.51 -7.50
C GLU A 61 -9.63 7.31 -8.42
N GLN A 62 -9.28 7.56 -9.69
CA GLN A 62 -8.97 6.49 -10.65
C GLN A 62 -7.78 5.65 -10.20
N VAL A 63 -6.67 6.29 -9.79
CA VAL A 63 -5.47 5.59 -9.29
C VAL A 63 -5.80 4.79 -8.04
N THR A 64 -6.53 5.38 -7.09
CA THR A 64 -6.91 4.69 -5.84
C THR A 64 -7.76 3.45 -6.13
N LYS A 65 -8.73 3.55 -7.06
CA LYS A 65 -9.53 2.39 -7.48
C LYS A 65 -8.68 1.31 -8.11
N GLU A 66 -7.74 1.68 -8.99
CA GLU A 66 -6.83 0.73 -9.64
C GLU A 66 -5.96 -0.03 -8.62
N VAL A 67 -5.37 0.71 -7.67
CA VAL A 67 -4.57 0.11 -6.59
C VAL A 67 -5.41 -0.85 -5.77
N CYS A 68 -6.61 -0.45 -5.33
CA CYS A 68 -7.50 -1.30 -4.56
C CYS A 68 -7.91 -2.58 -5.32
N GLN A 69 -8.20 -2.49 -6.62
CA GLN A 69 -8.56 -3.64 -7.45
C GLN A 69 -7.41 -4.64 -7.58
N ASN A 70 -6.19 -4.15 -7.81
CA ASN A 70 -5.02 -5.02 -7.91
C ASN A 70 -4.64 -5.61 -6.56
N LEU A 71 -4.82 -4.84 -5.48
CA LEU A 71 -4.57 -5.29 -4.12
C LEU A 71 -5.52 -6.42 -3.72
N GLN A 72 -6.81 -6.31 -4.04
CA GLN A 72 -7.77 -7.40 -3.83
C GLN A 72 -7.34 -8.70 -4.53
N LYS A 73 -6.88 -8.61 -5.79
CA LYS A 73 -6.36 -9.77 -6.53
C LYS A 73 -5.12 -10.35 -5.85
N ALA A 74 -4.18 -9.51 -5.42
CA ALA A 74 -2.95 -9.95 -4.78
C ALA A 74 -3.21 -10.59 -3.40
N LEU A 75 -4.11 -10.03 -2.60
CA LEU A 75 -4.57 -10.60 -1.32
C LEU A 75 -5.22 -11.97 -1.50
N ALA A 76 -6.10 -12.10 -2.49
CA ALA A 76 -6.73 -13.38 -2.81
C ALA A 76 -5.72 -14.46 -3.21
N GLN A 77 -4.66 -14.09 -3.95
CA GLN A 77 -3.60 -15.00 -4.39
C GLN A 77 -2.59 -15.37 -3.29
N THR A 78 -2.41 -14.51 -2.29
CA THR A 78 -1.48 -14.74 -1.16
C THR A 78 -2.16 -15.40 0.03
N GLY A 79 -3.49 -15.36 0.11
CA GLY A 79 -4.26 -15.93 1.21
C GLY A 79 -4.22 -15.11 2.50
N ILE A 80 -3.70 -13.87 2.44
CA ILE A 80 -3.64 -12.96 3.59
C ILE A 80 -5.04 -12.44 3.89
N LYS A 81 -5.51 -12.70 5.11
CA LYS A 81 -6.85 -12.31 5.58
C LYS A 81 -6.82 -11.24 6.68
N ASP A 82 -5.71 -11.14 7.41
CA ASP A 82 -5.54 -10.19 8.50
C ASP A 82 -4.65 -9.03 8.02
N PHE A 83 -5.30 -7.98 7.53
CA PHE A 83 -4.62 -6.80 7.01
C PHE A 83 -5.40 -5.53 7.30
N LEU A 84 -4.69 -4.40 7.29
CA LEU A 84 -5.24 -3.07 7.40
C LEU A 84 -4.75 -2.23 6.22
N VAL A 85 -5.68 -1.56 5.53
CA VAL A 85 -5.33 -0.54 4.53
C VAL A 85 -5.44 0.82 5.18
N VAL A 86 -4.36 1.60 5.11
CA VAL A 86 -4.28 2.96 5.64
C VAL A 86 -4.12 3.91 4.47
N SER A 87 -5.05 4.84 4.31
CA SER A 87 -4.88 5.97 3.39
C SER A 87 -4.15 7.07 4.12
N ARG A 88 -2.96 7.43 3.66
CA ARG A 88 -2.20 8.56 4.17
C ARG A 88 -2.27 9.67 3.13
N SER A 89 -2.83 10.81 3.55
CA SER A 89 -2.87 12.05 2.80
C SER A 89 -2.52 13.19 3.73
N ASP A 90 -1.65 14.09 3.31
CA ASP A 90 -1.36 15.31 4.06
C ASP A 90 -2.53 16.29 3.89
N SER A 91 -3.29 16.53 4.96
CA SER A 91 -4.28 17.62 5.03
C SER A 91 -3.55 18.95 5.24
N THR A 92 -3.73 19.91 4.32
CA THR A 92 -3.40 21.32 4.58
C THR A 92 -4.68 22.13 4.73
#